data_AF-A0A8D0GPI8-F1
#
_entry.id   AF-A0A8D0GPI8-F1
#
_cell.length_a   1.000
_cell.length_b   1.000
_cell.length_c   1.000
_cell.angle_alpha   90.00
_cell.angle_beta   90.00
_cell.angle_gamma   90.00
#
_symmetry.space_group_name_H-M   'P 1'
#
loop_
_entity.id
_entity.type
_entity.pdbx_description
1 polymer ?
#
loop_
_entity_poly.entity_id
_entity_poly.type
_entity_poly.pdbx_seq_one_letter_code
_entity_poly.pdbx_strand_id
1 'polypeptide(L)'
;MLHLMKHWQECPYGCVYVVSIIEQLAQVHNSTTKEALERLCNFLPEINYLCFATFPFRIETEMNADMVCYSLKLCKQDAGQPRCLLYHTPKVSYPWGYHWRGKDCNDGRPTVYPGRRTQKSFFFPNQGVDPKDGIPYEQKFCTESKGVILLGDSAGARFHIPTEWMTAAQLSLKSFSNLPLHKYQDESRGCSRNLLNLMKRNQLLDNPAIVIYAAIGNDVCNGKPDTVAHMTTPEQMHSNVMQTLDYLNGHLPKGSHVILTGLVDGRFLWDQLHKRYHPLGQLNNDITYEQLYSFLSCLQANPCNDWLSSNKTLRDLTSERALQLSNVLKEIARSKKYANFDIFYMDFPLVEIAEEWHSRGGEAWQLIEPTDGFHPSQIASALGARIFWQKALREWPHILGKENPFNKQIEDVFGDQGGY
;
A
#
# COMPACT_ATOMS: atom_id res chain seq x y z
N MET A 1 12.25 -7.64 -4.58
CA MET A 1 12.34 -9.05 -4.16
C MET A 1 13.57 -9.41 -3.33
N LEU A 2 14.82 -9.00 -3.58
CA LEU A 2 15.96 -9.34 -2.67
C LEU A 2 15.79 -8.84 -1.20
N HIS A 3 15.09 -7.73 -0.97
CA HIS A 3 14.72 -7.27 0.38
C HIS A 3 13.50 -8.02 0.95
N LEU A 4 12.52 -8.34 0.10
CA LEU A 4 11.38 -9.19 0.44
C LEU A 4 11.84 -10.64 0.74
N MET A 5 12.70 -11.24 -0.07
CA MET A 5 13.27 -12.58 0.07
C MET A 5 14.25 -12.70 1.23
N LYS A 6 15.01 -11.64 1.57
CA LYS A 6 15.73 -11.59 2.85
C LYS A 6 14.76 -11.67 4.04
N HIS A 7 13.60 -11.03 3.94
CA HIS A 7 12.52 -11.22 4.90
C HIS A 7 11.72 -12.53 4.69
N TRP A 8 11.79 -13.23 3.56
CA TRP A 8 11.13 -14.54 3.38
C TRP A 8 11.87 -15.67 4.09
N GLN A 9 13.16 -15.51 4.36
CA GLN A 9 13.89 -16.34 5.32
C GLN A 9 13.49 -16.07 6.79
N GLU A 10 12.81 -14.95 7.06
CA GLU A 10 12.37 -14.54 8.40
C GLU A 10 10.85 -14.59 8.59
N CYS A 11 10.06 -14.64 7.51
CA CYS A 11 8.61 -14.52 7.55
C CYS A 11 7.92 -15.84 7.16
N PRO A 12 7.29 -16.53 8.13
CA PRO A 12 6.50 -17.75 7.92
C PRO A 12 5.51 -17.67 6.75
N TYR A 13 4.93 -16.49 6.51
CA TYR A 13 3.97 -16.24 5.43
C TYR A 13 4.55 -16.48 4.02
N GLY A 14 5.79 -16.06 3.77
CA GLY A 14 6.40 -16.15 2.43
C GLY A 14 6.64 -17.59 1.99
N CYS A 15 7.00 -18.47 2.92
CA CYS A 15 7.13 -19.90 2.63
C CYS A 15 5.76 -20.52 2.31
N VAL A 16 4.76 -20.29 3.18
CA VAL A 16 3.42 -20.88 3.02
C VAL A 16 2.85 -20.47 1.68
N TYR A 17 2.96 -19.18 1.34
CA TYR A 17 2.57 -18.65 0.05
C TYR A 17 3.16 -19.43 -1.14
N VAL A 18 4.48 -19.58 -1.19
CA VAL A 18 5.12 -20.24 -2.35
C VAL A 18 4.75 -21.71 -2.44
N VAL A 19 4.74 -22.43 -1.31
CA VAL A 19 4.38 -23.85 -1.30
C VAL A 19 2.93 -24.02 -1.77
N SER A 20 2.00 -23.16 -1.32
CA SER A 20 0.62 -23.13 -1.82
C SER A 20 0.55 -22.93 -3.34
N ILE A 21 1.31 -21.98 -3.90
CA ILE A 21 1.33 -21.74 -5.36
C ILE A 21 1.88 -22.95 -6.12
N ILE A 22 2.95 -23.58 -5.63
CA ILE A 22 3.53 -24.76 -6.28
C ILE A 22 2.52 -25.93 -6.25
N GLU A 23 1.87 -26.18 -5.12
CA GLU A 23 0.85 -27.22 -5.00
C GLU A 23 -0.36 -26.96 -5.91
N GLN A 24 -0.78 -25.70 -6.04
CA GLN A 24 -1.89 -25.34 -6.92
C GLN A 24 -1.51 -25.44 -8.40
N LEU A 25 -0.28 -25.06 -8.77
CA LEU A 25 0.23 -25.24 -10.13
C LEU A 25 0.29 -26.72 -10.51
N ALA A 26 0.70 -27.59 -9.58
CA ALA A 26 0.68 -29.04 -9.78
C ALA A 26 -0.75 -29.56 -10.04
N GLN A 27 -1.74 -29.06 -9.29
CA GLN A 27 -3.16 -29.41 -9.49
C GLN A 27 -3.69 -28.90 -10.85
N VAL A 28 -3.46 -27.63 -11.16
CA VAL A 28 -3.92 -26.98 -12.40
C VAL A 28 -3.36 -27.67 -13.64
N HIS A 29 -2.10 -28.07 -13.61
CA HIS A 29 -1.42 -28.69 -14.75
C HIS A 29 -1.38 -30.22 -14.70
N ASN A 30 -2.02 -30.84 -13.70
CA ASN A 30 -1.96 -32.28 -13.46
C ASN A 30 -0.52 -32.82 -13.54
N SER A 31 0.41 -32.12 -12.88
CA SER A 31 1.84 -32.37 -12.94
C SER A 31 2.40 -32.69 -11.56
N THR A 32 3.64 -33.17 -11.52
CA THR A 32 4.35 -33.32 -10.25
C THR A 32 4.68 -31.96 -9.63
N THR A 33 4.89 -31.93 -8.32
CA THR A 33 5.35 -30.72 -7.58
C THR A 33 6.69 -30.20 -8.11
N LYS A 34 7.54 -31.10 -8.62
CA LYS A 34 8.81 -30.75 -9.26
C LYS A 34 8.59 -29.97 -10.55
N GLU A 35 7.74 -30.48 -11.45
CA GLU A 35 7.41 -29.81 -12.72
C GLU A 35 6.70 -28.47 -12.47
N ALA A 36 5.88 -28.39 -11.42
CA ALA A 36 5.25 -27.15 -11.00
C ALA A 36 6.24 -26.10 -10.48
N LEU A 37 7.25 -26.51 -9.69
CA LEU A 37 8.33 -25.63 -9.26
C LEU A 37 9.16 -25.14 -10.46
N GLU A 38 9.53 -26.04 -11.38
CA GLU A 38 10.26 -25.68 -12.60
C GLU A 38 9.47 -24.67 -13.43
N ARG A 39 8.16 -24.89 -13.58
CA ARG A 39 7.25 -23.96 -14.25
C ARG A 39 7.23 -22.59 -13.57
N LEU A 40 7.08 -22.54 -12.24
CA LEU A 40 7.08 -21.30 -11.48
C LEU A 40 8.40 -20.53 -11.64
N CYS A 41 9.54 -21.19 -11.49
CA CYS A 41 10.85 -20.54 -11.64
C CYS A 41 11.10 -20.07 -13.08
N ASN A 42 10.58 -20.77 -14.09
CA ASN A 42 10.65 -20.34 -15.48
C ASN A 42 9.81 -19.11 -15.80
N PHE A 43 8.78 -18.81 -15.00
CA PHE A 43 8.04 -17.55 -15.10
C PHE A 43 8.81 -16.36 -14.50
N LEU A 44 9.94 -16.60 -13.83
CA LEU A 44 10.76 -15.60 -13.14
C LEU A 44 12.19 -15.53 -13.71
N PRO A 45 12.38 -15.19 -15.01
CA PRO A 45 13.67 -15.35 -15.69
C PRO A 45 14.82 -14.56 -15.04
N GLU A 46 14.56 -13.37 -14.49
CA GLU A 46 15.60 -12.53 -13.86
C GLU A 46 16.14 -13.09 -12.53
N ILE A 47 15.38 -13.96 -11.87
CA ILE A 47 15.71 -14.53 -10.55
C ILE A 47 15.58 -16.05 -10.52
N ASN A 48 15.54 -16.67 -11.70
CA ASN A 48 15.31 -18.10 -11.89
C ASN A 48 16.29 -18.95 -11.06
N TYR A 49 17.58 -18.60 -11.09
CA TYR A 49 18.62 -19.25 -10.28
C TYR A 49 18.32 -19.18 -8.77
N LEU A 50 17.86 -18.04 -8.28
CA LEU A 50 17.54 -17.85 -6.87
C LEU A 50 16.28 -18.65 -6.47
N CYS A 51 15.29 -18.73 -7.36
CA CYS A 51 14.07 -19.52 -7.17
C CYS A 51 14.38 -21.01 -6.95
N PHE A 52 15.24 -21.59 -7.80
CA PHE A 52 15.67 -22.99 -7.63
C PHE A 52 16.55 -23.20 -6.39
N ALA A 53 17.37 -22.21 -6.02
CA ALA A 53 18.24 -22.31 -4.84
C ALA A 53 17.46 -22.26 -3.51
N THR A 54 16.32 -21.55 -3.44
CA THR A 54 15.55 -21.39 -2.21
C THR A 54 14.60 -22.56 -1.90
N PHE A 55 14.14 -23.29 -2.91
CA PHE A 55 13.19 -24.40 -2.73
C PHE A 55 13.82 -25.73 -3.16
N PRO A 56 14.64 -26.38 -2.30
CA PRO A 56 15.13 -27.71 -2.59
C PRO A 56 13.95 -28.69 -2.70
N PHE A 57 14.08 -29.68 -3.58
CA PHE A 57 13.07 -30.65 -4.08
C PHE A 57 12.29 -31.51 -3.04
N ARG A 58 12.15 -31.09 -1.78
CA ARG A 58 11.49 -31.83 -0.69
C ARG A 58 10.16 -31.19 -0.28
N ILE A 59 9.23 -31.07 -1.24
CA ILE A 59 7.83 -30.79 -0.92
C ILE A 59 7.10 -32.13 -1.00
N GLU A 60 6.85 -32.75 0.17
CA GLU A 60 6.06 -33.97 0.26
C GLU A 60 4.58 -33.65 0.02
N THR A 61 3.94 -34.38 -0.89
CA THR A 61 2.58 -34.10 -1.41
C THR A 61 1.45 -34.31 -0.39
N GLU A 62 1.77 -34.80 0.81
CA GLU A 62 0.78 -35.18 1.83
C GLU A 62 0.63 -34.15 2.96
N MET A 63 1.44 -33.09 2.95
CA MET A 63 1.40 -32.03 3.97
C MET A 63 0.79 -30.75 3.40
N ASN A 64 0.06 -29.99 4.23
CA ASN A 64 -0.34 -28.62 3.88
C ASN A 64 0.89 -27.70 3.86
N ALA A 65 0.81 -26.60 3.12
CA ALA A 65 1.93 -25.67 2.95
C ALA A 65 2.51 -25.13 4.27
N ASP A 66 1.67 -24.85 5.26
CA ASP A 66 2.09 -24.47 6.62
C ASP A 66 2.95 -25.55 7.29
N MET A 67 2.51 -26.81 7.21
CA MET A 67 3.20 -27.96 7.76
C MET A 67 4.54 -28.23 7.04
N VAL A 68 4.60 -28.06 5.72
CA VAL A 68 5.85 -28.11 4.94
C VAL A 68 6.82 -27.02 5.41
N CYS A 69 6.33 -25.80 5.62
CA CYS A 69 7.19 -24.69 6.06
C CYS A 69 7.72 -24.85 7.49
N TYR A 70 6.97 -25.53 8.37
CA TYR A 70 7.48 -25.94 9.68
C TYR A 70 8.50 -27.07 9.58
N SER A 71 8.31 -28.07 8.70
CA SER A 71 9.28 -29.17 8.54
C SER A 71 10.61 -28.70 7.96
N LEU A 72 10.58 -27.72 7.06
CA LEU A 72 11.75 -27.03 6.50
C LEU A 72 12.41 -26.03 7.47
N LYS A 73 11.83 -25.81 8.67
CA LYS A 73 12.30 -24.84 9.68
C LYS A 73 12.34 -23.39 9.19
N LEU A 74 11.58 -23.07 8.15
CA LEU A 74 11.35 -21.70 7.67
C LEU A 74 10.31 -21.00 8.55
N CYS A 75 9.34 -21.76 9.08
CA CYS A 75 8.51 -21.34 10.21
C CYS A 75 9.12 -21.84 11.52
N LYS A 76 9.42 -20.92 12.45
CA LYS A 76 9.88 -21.27 13.80
C LYS A 76 8.71 -21.25 14.78
N GLN A 77 8.78 -22.11 15.78
CA GLN A 77 7.89 -22.06 16.94
C GLN A 77 8.76 -21.72 18.15
N ASP A 78 8.64 -20.47 18.61
CA ASP A 78 9.33 -20.03 19.82
C ASP A 78 8.64 -20.62 21.06
N ALA A 79 9.41 -20.80 22.14
CA ALA A 79 8.89 -21.36 23.38
C ALA A 79 7.74 -20.49 23.92
N GLY A 80 6.55 -21.08 24.05
CA GLY A 80 5.34 -20.39 24.52
C GLY A 80 4.46 -19.78 23.43
N GLN A 81 4.86 -19.81 22.15
CA GLN A 81 3.99 -19.38 21.04
C GLN A 81 3.22 -20.56 20.42
N PRO A 82 1.93 -20.35 20.05
CA PRO A 82 1.16 -21.35 19.34
C PRO A 82 1.72 -21.57 17.92
N ARG A 83 1.43 -22.73 17.35
CA ARG A 83 1.72 -22.99 15.94
C ARG A 83 0.69 -22.26 15.08
N CYS A 84 1.14 -21.44 14.14
CA CYS A 84 0.29 -20.68 13.25
C CYS A 84 -0.04 -21.51 12.02
N LEU A 85 -1.31 -21.86 11.85
CA LEU A 85 -1.79 -22.68 10.75
C LEU A 85 -2.73 -21.86 9.87
N LEU A 86 -2.54 -21.96 8.55
CA LEU A 86 -3.44 -21.36 7.58
C LEU A 86 -4.53 -22.36 7.20
N TYR A 87 -4.15 -23.63 7.06
CA TYR A 87 -5.03 -24.71 6.64
C TYR A 87 -5.55 -25.49 7.86
N HIS A 88 -6.85 -25.45 8.10
CA HIS A 88 -7.47 -26.05 9.29
C HIS A 88 -7.73 -27.57 9.14
N THR A 89 -7.76 -28.08 7.90
CA THR A 89 -7.95 -29.51 7.60
C THR A 89 -6.62 -30.15 7.17
N PRO A 90 -6.04 -31.08 7.94
CA PRO A 90 -4.89 -31.86 7.48
C PRO A 90 -5.25 -32.70 6.26
N LYS A 91 -4.36 -32.81 5.27
CA LYS A 91 -4.55 -33.75 4.16
C LYS A 91 -4.55 -35.22 4.65
N VAL A 92 -3.78 -35.58 5.69
CA VAL A 92 -3.86 -36.83 6.50
C VAL A 92 -3.17 -36.60 7.87
N SER A 93 -3.47 -37.40 8.91
CA SER A 93 -2.91 -37.32 10.28
C SER A 93 -1.73 -38.29 10.57
N TYR A 94 -0.79 -37.87 11.44
CA TYR A 94 0.27 -38.60 12.22
C TYR A 94 1.71 -38.76 11.63
N PRO A 95 2.75 -39.14 12.42
CA PRO A 95 3.47 -38.42 13.49
C PRO A 95 4.96 -38.16 13.15
N TRP A 96 5.61 -37.27 13.92
CA TRP A 96 6.97 -36.77 13.70
C TRP A 96 8.09 -37.81 13.92
N GLY A 97 9.02 -37.90 12.96
CA GLY A 97 10.31 -38.58 13.06
C GLY A 97 11.49 -37.61 12.90
N TYR A 98 12.50 -37.79 13.74
CA TYR A 98 13.78 -37.06 13.82
C TYR A 98 14.84 -37.73 12.95
N HIS A 99 15.74 -36.95 12.29
CA HIS A 99 17.18 -37.26 12.16
C HIS A 99 18.02 -36.23 11.36
N TRP A 100 18.95 -35.60 12.11
CA TRP A 100 20.36 -35.21 11.88
C TRP A 100 20.83 -34.17 10.84
N ARG A 101 21.86 -33.43 11.29
CA ARG A 101 22.54 -32.25 10.74
C ARG A 101 23.77 -32.60 9.86
N GLY A 102 24.25 -31.60 9.11
CA GLY A 102 25.65 -31.38 8.73
C GLY A 102 25.87 -29.87 8.48
N LYS A 103 27.05 -29.32 8.83
CA LYS A 103 27.30 -27.92 9.24
C LYS A 103 28.28 -27.17 8.30
N ASP A 104 27.96 -25.88 8.02
CA ASP A 104 28.77 -24.63 7.86
C ASP A 104 29.97 -24.50 6.88
N CYS A 105 30.07 -23.37 6.14
CA CYS A 105 31.20 -22.40 6.20
C CYS A 105 31.11 -21.16 5.24
N ASN A 106 30.84 -19.98 5.82
CA ASN A 106 31.50 -18.66 5.60
C ASN A 106 31.06 -17.62 4.51
N ASP A 107 31.13 -16.35 4.96
CA ASP A 107 30.71 -15.03 4.44
C ASP A 107 31.76 -14.29 3.56
N GLY A 108 31.34 -13.35 2.69
CA GLY A 108 32.26 -12.63 1.79
C GLY A 108 31.85 -11.29 1.14
N ARG A 109 31.23 -10.37 1.90
CA ARG A 109 31.11 -8.88 1.77
C ARG A 109 30.70 -8.10 0.48
N PRO A 110 30.08 -6.89 0.68
CA PRO A 110 29.31 -6.11 -0.29
C PRO A 110 29.82 -4.65 -0.47
N THR A 111 30.44 -4.29 -1.60
CA THR A 111 30.87 -2.88 -1.82
C THR A 111 30.93 -2.46 -3.29
N VAL A 112 29.78 -2.27 -3.96
CA VAL A 112 29.64 -1.43 -5.18
C VAL A 112 28.19 -0.92 -5.31
N TYR A 113 27.94 0.41 -5.35
CA TYR A 113 26.63 1.00 -5.67
C TYR A 113 26.75 2.13 -6.72
N PRO A 114 25.84 2.23 -7.70
CA PRO A 114 25.88 3.29 -8.71
C PRO A 114 25.37 4.62 -8.18
N GLY A 115 26.17 5.69 -8.32
CA GLY A 115 25.75 7.06 -8.00
C GLY A 115 26.89 8.00 -7.58
N ARG A 116 27.63 8.56 -8.53
CA ARG A 116 28.17 9.93 -8.40
C ARG A 116 28.43 10.58 -9.77
N ARG A 117 28.08 11.88 -9.82
CA ARG A 117 27.86 12.78 -10.96
C ARG A 117 29.10 13.12 -11.80
N THR A 118 28.85 13.47 -13.07
CA THR A 118 29.27 14.75 -13.64
C THR A 118 28.21 15.32 -14.58
N GLN A 119 28.14 16.65 -14.54
CA GLN A 119 27.34 17.56 -15.36
C GLN A 119 27.67 17.45 -16.85
N LYS A 120 26.66 17.70 -17.71
CA LYS A 120 26.65 18.90 -18.56
C LYS A 120 25.28 19.14 -19.20
N SER A 121 24.86 20.39 -19.07
CA SER A 121 23.96 21.19 -19.91
C SER A 121 23.43 20.55 -21.20
N PHE A 122 22.11 20.62 -21.38
CA PHE A 122 21.54 20.86 -22.71
C PHE A 122 20.58 22.05 -22.66
N PHE A 123 20.82 22.89 -23.65
CA PHE A 123 20.21 24.15 -24.01
C PHE A 123 18.80 23.97 -24.58
N PHE A 124 17.91 24.92 -24.32
CA PHE A 124 16.98 25.42 -25.35
C PHE A 124 16.94 26.96 -25.27
N PRO A 125 17.64 27.68 -26.16
CA PRO A 125 17.36 29.08 -26.41
C PRO A 125 16.35 29.15 -27.57
N ASN A 126 15.21 29.81 -27.32
CA ASN A 126 14.23 30.30 -28.31
C ASN A 126 13.01 29.43 -28.70
N GLN A 127 12.41 28.67 -27.77
CA GLN A 127 11.03 28.11 -27.96
C GLN A 127 10.07 28.37 -26.79
N GLY A 128 10.30 29.44 -26.02
CA GLY A 128 9.42 29.83 -24.91
C GLY A 128 8.61 31.09 -25.19
N VAL A 129 8.75 31.70 -26.37
CA VAL A 129 8.23 33.03 -26.69
C VAL A 129 7.35 32.95 -27.93
N ASP A 130 6.16 33.56 -27.87
CA ASP A 130 5.25 33.63 -29.00
C ASP A 130 5.86 34.52 -30.10
N PRO A 131 6.11 34.00 -31.32
CA PRO A 131 6.73 34.77 -32.39
C PRO A 131 5.83 35.91 -32.90
N LYS A 132 4.54 35.93 -32.55
CA LYS A 132 3.60 36.98 -32.99
C LYS A 132 3.76 38.29 -32.23
N ASP A 133 4.05 38.21 -30.94
CA ASP A 133 4.08 39.38 -30.04
C ASP A 133 5.36 39.48 -29.18
N GLY A 134 6.23 38.47 -29.22
CA GLY A 134 7.48 38.46 -28.47
C GLY A 134 7.29 38.20 -26.97
N ILE A 135 6.10 37.79 -26.52
CA ILE A 135 5.81 37.51 -25.10
C ILE A 135 6.08 36.03 -24.78
N PRO A 136 6.75 35.71 -23.66
CA PRO A 136 6.89 34.33 -23.21
C PRO A 136 5.53 33.62 -23.06
N TYR A 137 5.36 32.43 -23.65
CA TYR A 137 4.13 31.65 -23.57
C TYR A 137 3.71 31.35 -22.13
N GLU A 138 4.67 31.09 -21.24
CA GLU A 138 4.38 30.89 -19.81
C GLU A 138 3.82 32.16 -19.16
N GLN A 139 4.35 33.34 -19.50
CA GLN A 139 3.78 34.62 -19.05
C GLN A 139 2.39 34.88 -19.65
N LYS A 140 2.15 34.42 -20.88
CA LYS A 140 0.90 34.62 -21.61
C LYS A 140 -0.22 33.69 -21.16
N PHE A 141 0.11 32.44 -20.89
CA PHE A 141 -0.86 31.36 -20.67
C PHE A 141 -0.95 30.89 -19.23
N CYS A 142 0.05 31.16 -18.38
CA CYS A 142 0.06 30.73 -16.99
C CYS A 142 -0.04 31.96 -16.06
N THR A 143 -1.19 32.12 -15.40
CA THR A 143 -1.40 33.22 -14.45
C THR A 143 -1.27 32.77 -13.00
N GLU A 144 -1.83 31.61 -12.66
CA GLU A 144 -1.74 30.98 -11.35
C GLU A 144 -1.59 29.48 -11.56
N SER A 145 -0.72 28.84 -10.77
CA SER A 145 -0.63 27.39 -10.72
C SER A 145 -0.40 26.93 -9.29
N LYS A 146 -0.86 25.72 -8.99
CA LYS A 146 -0.68 25.10 -7.67
C LYS A 146 -0.22 23.66 -7.85
N GLY A 147 0.64 23.20 -6.95
CA GLY A 147 0.98 21.78 -6.84
C GLY A 147 -0.07 21.02 -6.02
N VAL A 148 -0.12 19.71 -6.17
CA VAL A 148 -0.83 18.81 -5.24
C VAL A 148 0.22 17.96 -4.53
N ILE A 149 0.13 17.87 -3.21
CA ILE A 149 1.03 17.08 -2.36
C ILE A 149 0.17 16.15 -1.52
N LEU A 150 0.46 14.85 -1.55
CA LEU A 150 -0.18 13.87 -0.68
C LEU A 150 0.78 13.46 0.43
N LEU A 151 0.42 13.77 1.68
CA LEU A 151 1.03 13.21 2.88
C LEU A 151 0.20 11.99 3.28
N GLY A 152 0.43 10.88 2.57
CA GLY A 152 -0.35 9.65 2.69
C GLY A 152 0.42 8.51 3.35
N ASP A 153 -0.32 7.45 3.66
CA ASP A 153 0.20 6.13 4.03
C ASP A 153 0.22 5.18 2.82
N SER A 154 0.27 3.87 3.05
CA SER A 154 0.26 2.84 2.02
C SER A 154 -1.00 2.86 1.16
N ALA A 155 -2.15 3.32 1.68
CA ALA A 155 -3.37 3.50 0.88
C ALA A 155 -3.21 4.68 -0.08
N GLY A 156 -2.68 5.81 0.41
CA GLY A 156 -2.40 7.00 -0.40
C GLY A 156 -1.39 6.73 -1.53
N ALA A 157 -0.44 5.83 -1.29
CA ALA A 157 0.54 5.40 -2.29
C ALA A 157 0.07 4.25 -3.19
N ARG A 158 -1.16 3.77 -2.99
CA ARG A 158 -1.75 2.66 -3.75
C ARG A 158 -0.90 1.39 -3.66
N PHE A 159 -0.64 0.95 -2.43
CA PHE A 159 -0.09 -0.38 -2.19
C PHE A 159 -0.97 -1.44 -2.86
N HIS A 160 -0.37 -2.23 -3.74
CA HIS A 160 -1.07 -3.25 -4.52
C HIS A 160 -0.14 -4.43 -4.75
N ILE A 161 -0.62 -5.63 -4.44
CA ILE A 161 0.01 -6.88 -4.85
C ILE A 161 -0.90 -7.53 -5.90
N PRO A 162 -0.43 -7.71 -7.15
CA PRO A 162 -1.24 -8.29 -8.22
C PRO A 162 -1.78 -9.67 -7.87
N THR A 163 -3.08 -9.86 -8.00
CA THR A 163 -3.74 -11.17 -7.77
C THR A 163 -3.28 -12.25 -8.74
N GLU A 164 -2.78 -11.84 -9.90
CA GLU A 164 -2.19 -12.67 -10.94
C GLU A 164 -0.92 -13.39 -10.46
N TRP A 165 -0.27 -12.88 -9.41
CA TRP A 165 0.86 -13.55 -8.78
C TRP A 165 0.41 -14.70 -7.88
N MET A 166 -0.84 -14.64 -7.40
CA MET A 166 -1.40 -15.57 -6.41
C MET A 166 -2.38 -16.60 -7.00
N THR A 167 -2.77 -16.44 -8.26
CA THR A 167 -3.84 -17.25 -8.87
C THR A 167 -3.22 -18.25 -9.85
N ALA A 168 -2.89 -19.45 -9.35
CA ALA A 168 -2.18 -20.48 -10.13
C ALA A 168 -2.85 -20.81 -11.48
N ALA A 169 -4.18 -20.79 -11.53
CA ALA A 169 -4.96 -21.05 -12.75
C ALA A 169 -4.71 -20.05 -13.89
N GLN A 170 -4.19 -18.86 -13.59
CA GLN A 170 -3.96 -17.77 -14.55
C GLN A 170 -2.48 -17.39 -14.67
N LEU A 171 -1.62 -18.10 -13.94
CA LEU A 171 -0.23 -17.72 -13.74
C LEU A 171 0.60 -18.00 -14.99
N SER A 172 1.38 -17.01 -15.42
CA SER A 172 2.18 -17.07 -16.64
C SER A 172 3.42 -16.18 -16.53
N LEU A 173 4.31 -16.25 -17.54
CA LEU A 173 5.44 -15.31 -17.66
C LEU A 173 4.99 -13.85 -17.63
N LYS A 174 3.83 -13.54 -18.24
CA LYS A 174 3.28 -12.18 -18.29
C LYS A 174 2.83 -11.69 -16.91
N SER A 175 2.44 -12.59 -16.02
CA SER A 175 1.99 -12.26 -14.66
C SER A 175 3.07 -11.52 -13.88
N PHE A 176 4.36 -11.80 -14.12
CA PHE A 176 5.48 -11.19 -13.40
C PHE A 176 6.23 -10.09 -14.18
N SER A 177 5.67 -9.60 -15.28
CA SER A 177 6.33 -8.55 -16.09
C SER A 177 6.49 -7.22 -15.34
N ASN A 178 5.63 -6.98 -14.34
CA ASN A 178 5.64 -5.81 -13.47
C ASN A 178 6.50 -5.99 -12.20
N LEU A 179 7.04 -7.18 -11.96
CA LEU A 179 7.87 -7.47 -10.78
C LEU A 179 9.17 -6.64 -10.71
N PRO A 180 9.88 -6.35 -11.83
CA PRO A 180 11.08 -5.49 -11.80
C PRO A 180 10.78 -4.02 -11.47
N LEU A 181 9.57 -3.53 -11.76
CA LEU A 181 9.17 -2.13 -11.56
C LEU A 181 9.10 -1.74 -10.07
N HIS A 182 8.93 -2.69 -9.14
CA HIS A 182 9.00 -2.44 -7.69
C HIS A 182 10.42 -2.19 -7.15
N LYS A 183 11.43 -2.02 -8.01
CA LYS A 183 12.71 -1.42 -7.61
C LYS A 183 12.65 0.12 -7.51
N TYR A 184 11.59 0.75 -8.02
CA TYR A 184 11.37 2.18 -7.80
C TYR A 184 10.86 2.41 -6.38
N GLN A 185 11.61 3.21 -5.64
CA GLN A 185 11.35 3.61 -4.26
C GLN A 185 10.03 4.36 -4.19
N ASP A 186 8.97 3.67 -3.76
CA ASP A 186 7.80 4.33 -3.21
C ASP A 186 8.15 4.74 -1.77
N GLU A 187 8.27 6.04 -1.53
CA GLU A 187 8.71 6.63 -0.26
C GLU A 187 7.56 6.83 0.74
N SER A 188 6.43 6.16 0.55
CA SER A 188 5.31 6.07 1.50
C SER A 188 5.62 5.16 2.69
N ARG A 189 6.58 5.57 3.52
CA ARG A 189 6.90 4.88 4.78
C ARG A 189 5.79 5.16 5.79
N GLY A 190 5.33 4.12 6.49
CA GLY A 190 4.26 4.14 7.50
C GLY A 190 4.51 4.94 8.79
N CYS A 191 5.26 6.06 8.74
CA CYS A 191 5.42 6.98 9.85
C CYS A 191 5.66 8.42 9.36
N SER A 192 4.76 9.34 9.72
CA SER A 192 4.62 10.71 9.18
C SER A 192 5.86 11.61 9.24
N ARG A 193 6.79 11.41 10.19
CA ARG A 193 7.92 12.34 10.39
C ARG A 193 8.98 12.29 9.29
N ASN A 194 9.19 11.14 8.64
CA ASN A 194 10.20 11.03 7.57
C ASN A 194 9.69 11.55 6.21
N LEU A 195 8.37 11.53 5.99
CA LEU A 195 7.75 12.05 4.76
C LEU A 195 7.92 13.56 4.61
N LEU A 196 7.86 14.31 5.72
CA LEU A 196 8.01 15.77 5.71
C LEU A 196 9.38 16.20 5.17
N ASN A 197 10.45 15.50 5.53
CA ASN A 197 11.81 15.81 5.07
C ASN A 197 12.04 15.48 3.57
N LEU A 198 11.17 14.68 2.97
CA LEU A 198 11.21 14.34 1.55
C LEU A 198 10.39 15.33 0.70
N MET A 199 9.55 16.14 1.35
CA MET A 199 8.82 17.21 0.68
C MET A 199 9.81 18.22 0.09
N LYS A 200 9.71 18.44 -1.22
CA LYS A 200 10.47 19.48 -1.92
C LYS A 200 9.55 20.63 -2.25
N ARG A 201 9.53 21.63 -1.35
CA ARG A 201 8.92 22.93 -1.64
C ARG A 201 9.74 24.05 -1.02
N ASN A 202 10.08 25.03 -1.83
CA ASN A 202 10.72 26.26 -1.39
C ASN A 202 9.68 27.36 -1.22
N GLN A 203 9.57 27.89 -0.02
CA GLN A 203 8.57 28.90 0.35
C GLN A 203 8.60 30.18 -0.49
N LEU A 204 9.76 30.59 -0.99
CA LEU A 204 9.93 31.86 -1.72
C LEU A 204 9.96 31.68 -3.23
N LEU A 205 10.35 30.50 -3.72
CA LEU A 205 10.63 30.26 -5.14
C LEU A 205 9.55 29.43 -5.84
N ASP A 206 8.81 28.63 -5.09
CA ASP A 206 7.83 27.72 -5.68
C ASP A 206 6.39 28.27 -5.56
N ASN A 207 5.52 27.79 -6.44
CA ASN A 207 4.10 28.09 -6.36
C ASN A 207 3.43 27.44 -5.13
N PRO A 208 2.29 27.98 -4.66
CA PRO A 208 1.52 27.35 -3.58
C PRO A 208 1.10 25.91 -3.89
N ALA A 209 0.71 25.16 -2.86
CA ALA A 209 0.27 23.77 -3.03
C ALA A 209 -1.00 23.47 -2.23
N ILE A 210 -1.78 22.51 -2.74
CA ILE A 210 -2.82 21.82 -1.98
C ILE A 210 -2.18 20.58 -1.36
N VAL A 211 -2.08 20.54 -0.04
CA VAL A 211 -1.54 19.43 0.72
C VAL A 211 -2.69 18.62 1.32
N ILE A 212 -2.78 17.35 0.95
CA ILE A 212 -3.75 16.41 1.50
C ILE A 212 -3.04 15.58 2.57
N TYR A 213 -3.43 15.73 3.83
CA TYR A 213 -2.99 14.89 4.93
C TYR A 213 -3.95 13.70 5.06
N ALA A 214 -3.45 12.51 4.71
CA ALA A 214 -4.24 11.28 4.58
C ALA A 214 -3.55 10.11 5.30
N ALA A 215 -3.26 10.28 6.60
CA ALA A 215 -2.93 9.18 7.50
C ALA A 215 -4.24 8.54 7.99
N ILE A 216 -4.80 7.62 7.20
CA ILE A 216 -6.21 7.22 7.34
C ILE A 216 -6.43 5.97 8.19
N GLY A 217 -5.35 5.27 8.60
CA GLY A 217 -5.48 4.02 9.37
C GLY A 217 -4.37 3.73 10.38
N ASN A 218 -3.10 4.03 10.08
CA ASN A 218 -1.96 3.55 10.90
C ASN A 218 -1.92 4.07 12.36
N ASP A 219 -2.65 5.14 12.68
CA ASP A 219 -2.80 5.62 14.07
C ASP A 219 -3.68 4.70 14.93
N VAL A 220 -4.48 3.83 14.31
CA VAL A 220 -5.27 2.79 15.01
C VAL A 220 -4.88 1.36 14.61
N CYS A 221 -4.37 1.17 13.38
CA CYS A 221 -3.96 -0.14 12.87
C CYS A 221 -2.53 -0.49 13.25
N ASN A 222 -2.38 -1.65 13.91
CA ASN A 222 -1.05 -2.20 14.19
C ASN A 222 -1.06 -3.74 14.29
N GLY A 223 0.14 -4.34 14.27
CA GLY A 223 0.32 -5.80 14.37
C GLY A 223 0.61 -6.31 15.79
N LYS A 224 0.43 -5.50 16.84
CA LYS A 224 0.76 -5.90 18.22
C LYS A 224 -0.34 -6.77 18.84
N PRO A 225 0.01 -7.71 19.74
CA PRO A 225 -1.00 -8.51 20.44
C PRO A 225 -1.94 -7.67 21.32
N ASP A 226 -1.41 -6.73 22.10
CA ASP A 226 -2.21 -5.74 22.84
C ASP A 226 -2.39 -4.49 21.98
N THR A 227 -3.23 -4.62 20.97
CA THR A 227 -3.33 -3.64 19.90
C THR A 227 -3.91 -2.29 20.36
N VAL A 228 -4.88 -2.30 21.30
CA VAL A 228 -5.55 -1.08 21.80
C VAL A 228 -4.58 -0.17 22.55
N ALA A 229 -3.66 -0.75 23.33
CA ALA A 229 -2.64 0.02 24.06
C ALA A 229 -1.63 0.72 23.14
N HIS A 230 -1.53 0.29 21.87
CA HIS A 230 -0.59 0.84 20.89
C HIS A 230 -1.24 1.80 19.89
N MET A 231 -2.54 2.03 19.97
CA MET A 231 -3.23 3.06 19.18
C MET A 231 -2.84 4.45 19.67
N THR A 232 -2.63 5.38 18.74
CA THR A 232 -2.41 6.81 19.01
C THR A 232 -3.56 7.35 19.86
N THR A 233 -3.24 8.10 20.92
CA THR A 233 -4.25 8.78 21.75
C THR A 233 -4.67 10.13 21.13
N PRO A 234 -5.83 10.69 21.47
CA PRO A 234 -6.24 12.03 21.02
C PRO A 234 -5.20 13.13 21.28
N GLU A 235 -4.52 13.08 22.44
CA GLU A 235 -3.49 14.05 22.82
C GLU A 235 -2.23 13.90 21.96
N GLN A 236 -1.82 12.65 21.69
CA GLN A 236 -0.71 12.35 20.79
C GLN A 236 -1.03 12.78 19.37
N MET A 237 -2.23 12.50 18.87
CA MET A 237 -2.70 12.94 17.55
C MET A 237 -2.64 14.46 17.42
N HIS A 238 -3.18 15.17 18.41
CA HIS A 238 -3.11 16.62 18.43
C HIS A 238 -1.67 17.12 18.38
N SER A 239 -0.78 16.60 19.25
CA SER A 239 0.63 16.99 19.27
C SER A 239 1.34 16.71 17.94
N ASN A 240 1.11 15.55 17.34
CA ASN A 240 1.75 15.13 16.09
C ASN A 240 1.31 15.98 14.90
N VAL A 241 0.00 16.26 14.82
CA VAL A 241 -0.58 17.07 13.74
C VAL A 241 -0.16 18.54 13.88
N MET A 242 -0.16 19.10 15.09
CA MET A 242 0.33 20.46 15.32
C MET A 242 1.80 20.61 14.89
N GLN A 243 2.67 19.66 15.27
CA GLN A 243 4.07 19.66 14.83
C GLN A 243 4.19 19.62 13.30
N THR A 244 3.33 18.84 12.65
CA THR A 244 3.29 18.75 11.18
C THR A 244 2.86 20.07 10.54
N LEU A 245 1.79 20.70 11.04
CA LEU A 245 1.28 21.96 10.51
C LEU A 245 2.28 23.11 10.74
N ASP A 246 2.96 23.14 11.90
CA ASP A 246 4.03 24.10 12.18
C ASP A 246 5.19 23.94 11.19
N TYR A 247 5.59 22.69 10.90
CA TYR A 247 6.58 22.40 9.87
C TYR A 247 6.13 22.89 8.50
N LEU A 248 4.90 22.55 8.07
CA LEU A 248 4.37 22.99 6.78
C LEU A 248 4.35 24.51 6.67
N ASN A 249 4.06 25.23 7.75
CA ASN A 249 3.98 26.69 7.70
C ASN A 249 5.36 27.33 7.47
N GLY A 250 6.45 26.66 7.89
CA GLY A 250 7.81 27.08 7.59
C GLY A 250 8.28 26.76 6.16
N HIS A 251 7.57 25.92 5.40
CA HIS A 251 8.04 25.40 4.10
C HIS A 251 7.12 25.74 2.92
N LEU A 252 5.81 25.84 3.16
CA LEU A 252 4.85 26.12 2.10
C LEU A 252 4.82 27.61 1.75
N PRO A 253 4.77 27.95 0.44
CA PRO A 253 4.50 29.31 -0.03
C PRO A 253 3.13 29.80 0.44
N LYS A 254 3.01 31.11 0.64
CA LYS A 254 1.76 31.75 1.03
C LYS A 254 0.67 31.53 -0.02
N GLY A 255 -0.54 31.20 0.43
CA GLY A 255 -1.68 30.87 -0.43
C GLY A 255 -1.83 29.37 -0.71
N SER A 256 -1.09 28.53 0.04
CA SER A 256 -1.25 27.08 0.05
C SER A 256 -2.51 26.68 0.84
N HIS A 257 -2.93 25.42 0.73
CA HIS A 257 -4.14 24.88 1.37
C HIS A 257 -3.82 23.51 1.96
N VAL A 258 -4.19 23.25 3.21
CA VAL A 258 -3.99 21.94 3.85
C VAL A 258 -5.36 21.32 4.16
N ILE A 259 -5.56 20.07 3.74
CA ILE A 259 -6.81 19.34 3.96
C ILE A 259 -6.50 18.14 4.83
N LEU A 260 -7.04 18.12 6.05
CA LEU A 260 -6.95 17.01 6.99
C LEU A 260 -8.07 16.01 6.70
N THR A 261 -7.71 14.77 6.39
CA THR A 261 -8.67 13.69 6.15
C THR A 261 -8.90 12.90 7.42
N GLY A 262 -10.16 12.68 7.80
CA GLY A 262 -10.54 11.80 8.90
C GLY A 262 -10.08 10.36 8.66
N LEU A 263 -9.98 9.59 9.74
CA LEU A 263 -9.67 8.17 9.66
C LEU A 263 -10.90 7.39 9.15
N VAL A 264 -10.63 6.23 8.56
CA VAL A 264 -11.68 5.34 8.05
C VAL A 264 -12.40 4.60 9.19
N ASP A 265 -13.66 4.20 8.98
CA ASP A 265 -14.31 3.15 9.77
C ASP A 265 -14.04 1.78 9.13
N GLY A 266 -12.97 1.12 9.57
CA GLY A 266 -12.50 -0.13 8.98
C GLY A 266 -13.33 -1.37 9.31
N ARG A 267 -14.45 -1.27 10.06
CA ARG A 267 -15.39 -2.40 10.25
C ARG A 267 -15.89 -2.96 8.93
N PHE A 268 -16.02 -2.09 7.93
CA PHE A 268 -16.32 -2.42 6.55
C PHE A 268 -15.48 -3.60 6.02
N LEU A 269 -14.19 -3.67 6.34
CA LEU A 269 -13.29 -4.69 5.82
C LEU A 269 -13.71 -6.11 6.22
N TRP A 270 -13.88 -6.33 7.53
CA TRP A 270 -14.32 -7.62 8.05
C TRP A 270 -15.70 -7.98 7.50
N ASP A 271 -16.65 -7.04 7.54
CA ASP A 271 -18.03 -7.28 7.14
C ASP A 271 -18.14 -7.70 5.66
N GLN A 272 -17.30 -7.12 4.78
CA GLN A 272 -17.29 -7.45 3.36
C GLN A 272 -16.46 -8.70 3.00
N LEU A 273 -15.43 -9.05 3.77
CA LEU A 273 -14.45 -10.06 3.34
C LEU A 273 -14.45 -11.36 4.12
N HIS A 274 -14.78 -11.39 5.41
CA HIS A 274 -14.44 -12.53 6.30
C HIS A 274 -14.85 -13.91 5.77
N LYS A 275 -16.03 -14.03 5.14
CA LYS A 275 -16.56 -15.27 4.54
C LYS A 275 -16.11 -15.56 3.12
N ARG A 276 -15.49 -14.60 2.43
CA ARG A 276 -15.06 -14.73 1.04
C ARG A 276 -13.73 -15.48 0.99
N TYR A 277 -13.48 -16.16 -0.13
CA TYR A 277 -12.19 -16.80 -0.38
C TYR A 277 -11.15 -15.76 -0.80
N HIS A 278 -10.01 -15.79 -0.11
CA HIS A 278 -8.79 -15.07 -0.51
C HIS A 278 -8.28 -15.64 -1.84
N PRO A 279 -7.55 -14.91 -2.71
CA PRO A 279 -7.01 -15.45 -3.98
C PRO A 279 -6.33 -16.82 -3.85
N LEU A 280 -5.51 -17.02 -2.81
CA LEU A 280 -4.88 -18.32 -2.53
C LEU A 280 -5.87 -19.45 -2.23
N GLY A 281 -7.09 -19.14 -1.77
CA GLY A 281 -8.11 -20.13 -1.45
C GLY A 281 -9.12 -20.37 -2.57
N GLN A 282 -9.05 -19.65 -3.69
CA GLN A 282 -10.10 -19.70 -4.71
C GLN A 282 -10.11 -21.00 -5.51
N LEU A 283 -8.94 -21.63 -5.73
CA LEU A 283 -8.87 -22.86 -6.50
C LEU A 283 -9.63 -24.01 -5.81
N ASN A 284 -9.45 -24.11 -4.48
CA ASN A 284 -9.92 -25.25 -3.68
C ASN A 284 -11.02 -24.87 -2.68
N ASN A 285 -11.41 -23.60 -2.63
CA ASN A 285 -12.39 -23.07 -1.68
C ASN A 285 -12.00 -23.36 -0.21
N ASP A 286 -10.71 -23.20 0.12
CA ASP A 286 -10.10 -23.68 1.36
C ASP A 286 -9.45 -22.59 2.23
N ILE A 287 -9.36 -21.35 1.74
CA ILE A 287 -8.81 -20.20 2.50
C ILE A 287 -9.73 -18.99 2.38
N THR A 288 -10.44 -18.69 3.46
CA THR A 288 -11.21 -17.46 3.65
C THR A 288 -10.34 -16.33 4.18
N TYR A 289 -10.80 -15.07 4.05
CA TYR A 289 -10.09 -13.94 4.66
C TYR A 289 -10.04 -14.04 6.20
N GLU A 290 -11.08 -14.59 6.86
CA GLU A 290 -11.03 -14.85 8.30
C GLU A 290 -9.85 -15.76 8.70
N GLN A 291 -9.63 -16.83 7.93
CA GLN A 291 -8.49 -17.74 8.14
C GLN A 291 -7.16 -17.04 7.88
N LEU A 292 -7.07 -16.24 6.81
CA LEU A 292 -5.89 -15.43 6.51
C LEU A 292 -5.57 -14.45 7.65
N TYR A 293 -6.56 -13.69 8.12
CA TYR A 293 -6.37 -12.71 9.18
C TYR A 293 -5.92 -13.37 10.48
N SER A 294 -6.54 -14.50 10.84
CA SER A 294 -6.16 -15.28 12.02
C SER A 294 -4.71 -15.81 11.92
N PHE A 295 -4.32 -16.28 10.73
CA PHE A 295 -2.96 -16.72 10.45
C PHE A 295 -1.96 -15.58 10.59
N LEU A 296 -2.22 -14.43 9.95
CA LEU A 296 -1.36 -13.24 10.03
C LEU A 296 -1.25 -12.69 11.45
N SER A 297 -2.33 -12.70 12.23
CA SER A 297 -2.32 -12.26 13.63
C SER A 297 -1.46 -13.17 14.49
N CYS A 298 -1.55 -14.49 14.29
CA CYS A 298 -0.68 -15.45 14.97
C CYS A 298 0.81 -15.20 14.65
N LEU A 299 1.11 -14.82 13.39
CA LEU A 299 2.46 -14.46 12.95
C LEU A 299 2.91 -13.06 13.39
N GLN A 300 2.04 -12.27 14.04
CA GLN A 300 2.27 -10.85 14.34
C GLN A 300 2.63 -10.03 13.08
N ALA A 301 2.04 -10.42 11.94
CA ALA A 301 2.24 -9.82 10.63
C ALA A 301 0.94 -9.25 10.03
N ASN A 302 -0.16 -9.30 10.77
CA ASN A 302 -1.41 -8.67 10.38
C ASN A 302 -1.23 -7.14 10.36
N PRO A 303 -1.55 -6.46 9.24
CA PRO A 303 -1.37 -5.00 9.13
C PRO A 303 -2.30 -4.22 10.06
N CYS A 304 -3.40 -4.83 10.51
CA CYS A 304 -4.36 -4.20 11.40
C CYS A 304 -5.07 -5.29 12.23
N ASN A 305 -4.41 -5.80 13.28
CA ASN A 305 -4.98 -6.79 14.22
C ASN A 305 -6.34 -6.38 14.79
N ASP A 306 -6.58 -5.07 14.78
CA ASP A 306 -7.79 -4.38 15.19
C ASP A 306 -9.00 -4.73 14.32
N TRP A 307 -9.08 -4.16 13.12
CA TRP A 307 -10.22 -4.32 12.21
C TRP A 307 -10.22 -5.67 11.49
N LEU A 308 -9.06 -6.27 11.25
CA LEU A 308 -8.93 -7.58 10.60
C LEU A 308 -8.98 -8.70 11.66
N SER A 309 -10.06 -8.74 12.42
CA SER A 309 -10.25 -9.66 13.54
C SER A 309 -11.68 -10.13 13.65
N SER A 310 -11.88 -11.39 14.05
CA SER A 310 -13.22 -11.94 14.34
C SER A 310 -13.85 -11.32 15.58
N ASN A 311 -13.04 -10.73 16.47
CA ASN A 311 -13.52 -10.09 17.70
C ASN A 311 -14.24 -8.77 17.40
N LYS A 312 -15.58 -8.80 17.38
CA LYS A 312 -16.41 -7.62 17.10
C LYS A 312 -16.16 -6.47 18.08
N THR A 313 -16.00 -6.77 19.37
CA THR A 313 -15.76 -5.76 20.40
C THR A 313 -14.46 -5.01 20.13
N LEU A 314 -13.42 -5.73 19.70
CA LEU A 314 -12.16 -5.10 19.30
C LEU A 314 -12.39 -4.16 18.10
N ARG A 315 -13.06 -4.63 17.03
CA ARG A 315 -13.36 -3.80 15.85
C ARG A 315 -14.15 -2.54 16.21
N ASP A 316 -15.12 -2.65 17.12
CA ASP A 316 -15.92 -1.50 17.58
C ASP A 316 -15.07 -0.49 18.37
N LEU A 317 -14.20 -0.95 19.28
CA LEU A 317 -13.28 -0.08 20.03
C LEU A 317 -12.30 0.65 19.10
N THR A 318 -11.81 -0.02 18.06
CA THR A 318 -10.93 0.58 17.05
C THR A 318 -11.63 1.67 16.28
N SER A 319 -12.86 1.43 15.82
CA SER A 319 -13.65 2.46 15.12
C SER A 319 -14.03 3.62 16.04
N GLU A 320 -14.26 3.37 17.33
CA GLU A 320 -14.44 4.44 18.32
C GLU A 320 -13.18 5.31 18.44
N ARG A 321 -11.98 4.69 18.55
CA ARG A 321 -10.72 5.44 18.56
C ARG A 321 -10.53 6.23 17.26
N ALA A 322 -10.78 5.62 16.10
CA ALA A 322 -10.66 6.29 14.81
C ALA A 322 -11.55 7.54 14.72
N LEU A 323 -12.78 7.46 15.24
CA LEU A 323 -13.70 8.59 15.34
C LEU A 323 -13.17 9.68 16.31
N GLN A 324 -12.62 9.29 17.47
CA GLN A 324 -12.00 10.22 18.41
C GLN A 324 -10.84 10.99 17.74
N LEU A 325 -9.96 10.31 17.02
CA LEU A 325 -8.83 10.93 16.31
C LEU A 325 -9.29 11.83 15.16
N SER A 326 -10.33 11.42 14.43
CA SER A 326 -10.96 12.23 13.38
C SER A 326 -11.55 13.52 13.93
N ASN A 327 -12.19 13.46 15.10
CA ASN A 327 -12.69 14.65 15.80
C ASN A 327 -11.56 15.60 16.21
N VAL A 328 -10.39 15.08 16.62
CA VAL A 328 -9.21 15.93 16.89
C VAL A 328 -8.78 16.68 15.62
N LEU A 329 -8.70 16.00 14.47
CA LEU A 329 -8.37 16.64 13.19
C LEU A 329 -9.37 17.73 12.81
N LYS A 330 -10.66 17.43 12.98
CA LYS A 330 -11.76 18.37 12.73
C LYS A 330 -11.68 19.62 13.60
N GLU A 331 -11.37 19.45 14.88
CA GLU A 331 -11.19 20.55 15.82
C GLU A 331 -9.95 21.40 15.52
N ILE A 332 -8.84 20.77 15.10
CA ILE A 332 -7.64 21.49 14.65
C ILE A 332 -7.97 22.37 13.43
N ALA A 333 -8.62 21.81 12.40
CA ALA A 333 -9.00 22.56 11.21
C ALA A 333 -9.93 23.74 11.52
N ARG A 334 -10.80 23.60 12.52
CA ARG A 334 -11.72 24.67 12.95
C ARG A 334 -11.02 25.78 13.73
N SER A 335 -10.08 25.42 14.60
CA SER A 335 -9.54 26.34 15.63
C SER A 335 -8.19 26.95 15.29
N LYS A 336 -7.39 26.33 14.41
CA LYS A 336 -6.04 26.79 14.09
C LYS A 336 -5.99 27.59 12.79
N LYS A 337 -5.08 28.55 12.77
CA LYS A 337 -4.80 29.44 11.63
C LYS A 337 -3.30 29.57 11.45
N TYR A 338 -2.87 29.56 10.20
CA TYR A 338 -1.47 29.73 9.80
C TYR A 338 -1.35 30.86 8.79
N ALA A 339 -0.14 31.42 8.68
CA ALA A 339 0.09 32.58 7.81
C ALA A 339 0.17 32.19 6.32
N ASN A 340 0.65 30.98 6.04
CA ASN A 340 0.96 30.54 4.68
C ASN A 340 -0.12 29.64 4.05
N PHE A 341 -1.03 29.08 4.85
CA PHE A 341 -2.13 28.27 4.35
C PHE A 341 -3.36 28.29 5.24
N ASP A 342 -4.50 27.98 4.63
CA ASP A 342 -5.74 27.63 5.32
C ASP A 342 -5.81 26.12 5.59
N ILE A 343 -6.57 25.74 6.63
CA ILE A 343 -6.80 24.34 6.99
C ILE A 343 -8.26 24.00 6.78
N PHE A 344 -8.50 22.86 6.14
CA PHE A 344 -9.82 22.27 5.92
C PHE A 344 -9.85 20.86 6.51
N TYR A 345 -11.06 20.35 6.78
CA TYR A 345 -11.27 18.99 7.23
C TYR A 345 -12.30 18.29 6.36
N MET A 346 -12.04 17.02 6.03
CA MET A 346 -12.98 16.16 5.33
C MET A 346 -13.00 14.77 5.97
N ASP A 347 -14.18 14.25 6.26
CA ASP A 347 -14.35 12.84 6.63
C ASP A 347 -13.94 11.94 5.45
N PHE A 348 -13.39 10.76 5.74
CA PHE A 348 -13.07 9.79 4.69
C PHE A 348 -14.36 9.24 4.06
N PRO A 349 -14.58 9.38 2.74
CA PRO A 349 -15.89 9.17 2.12
C PRO A 349 -16.18 7.70 1.80
N LEU A 350 -15.95 6.77 2.74
CA LEU A 350 -16.09 5.32 2.48
C LEU A 350 -17.54 4.94 2.13
N VAL A 351 -18.51 5.55 2.82
CA VAL A 351 -19.94 5.28 2.60
C VAL A 351 -20.34 5.76 1.21
N GLU A 352 -19.96 6.98 0.83
CA GLU A 352 -20.27 7.55 -0.48
C GLU A 352 -19.60 6.76 -1.61
N ILE A 353 -18.37 6.27 -1.42
CA ILE A 353 -17.68 5.39 -2.37
C ILE A 353 -18.48 4.09 -2.56
N ALA A 354 -18.90 3.47 -1.46
CA ALA A 354 -19.66 2.21 -1.50
C ALA A 354 -21.02 2.38 -2.17
N GLU A 355 -21.76 3.43 -1.83
CA GLU A 355 -23.05 3.77 -2.43
C GLU A 355 -22.93 4.06 -3.93
N GLU A 356 -21.92 4.83 -4.33
CA GLU A 356 -21.68 5.10 -5.73
C GLU A 356 -21.33 3.82 -6.50
N TRP A 357 -20.46 2.97 -5.94
CA TRP A 357 -20.10 1.71 -6.58
C TRP A 357 -21.31 0.79 -6.72
N HIS A 358 -22.15 0.72 -5.70
CA HIS A 358 -23.41 -0.02 -5.73
C HIS A 358 -24.37 0.52 -6.82
N SER A 359 -24.48 1.84 -6.96
CA SER A 359 -25.29 2.47 -8.02
C SER A 359 -24.85 2.10 -9.45
N ARG A 360 -23.59 1.65 -9.60
CA ARG A 360 -23.01 1.17 -10.86
C ARG A 360 -23.11 -0.35 -11.04
N GLY A 361 -23.85 -1.03 -10.16
CA GLY A 361 -24.00 -2.49 -10.15
C GLY A 361 -22.83 -3.24 -9.51
N GLY A 362 -21.97 -2.53 -8.78
CA GLY A 362 -20.83 -3.08 -8.07
C GLY A 362 -21.17 -3.59 -6.66
N GLU A 363 -20.30 -4.42 -6.13
CA GLU A 363 -20.37 -4.95 -4.78
C GLU A 363 -19.26 -4.38 -3.90
N ALA A 364 -19.56 -4.10 -2.64
CA ALA A 364 -18.66 -3.41 -1.71
C ALA A 364 -17.31 -4.12 -1.51
N TRP A 365 -17.26 -5.45 -1.55
CA TRP A 365 -15.99 -6.21 -1.45
C TRP A 365 -15.01 -5.95 -2.60
N GLN A 366 -15.47 -5.45 -3.76
CA GLN A 366 -14.62 -5.10 -4.91
C GLN A 366 -13.85 -3.79 -4.70
N LEU A 367 -14.18 -3.05 -3.65
CA LEU A 367 -13.51 -1.81 -3.26
C LEU A 367 -12.27 -2.06 -2.39
N ILE A 368 -11.96 -3.32 -2.08
CA ILE A 368 -10.84 -3.71 -1.23
C ILE A 368 -9.82 -4.47 -2.08
N GLU A 369 -8.53 -4.20 -1.85
CA GLU A 369 -7.42 -4.92 -2.47
C GLU A 369 -7.52 -6.42 -2.15
N PRO A 370 -7.66 -7.31 -3.15
CA PRO A 370 -7.95 -8.72 -2.87
C PRO A 370 -6.79 -9.47 -2.22
N THR A 371 -5.56 -9.01 -2.41
CA THR A 371 -4.37 -9.74 -1.93
C THR A 371 -4.08 -9.47 -0.45
N ASP A 372 -4.25 -8.24 0.02
CA ASP A 372 -4.08 -7.94 1.45
C ASP A 372 -5.40 -7.94 2.22
N GLY A 373 -6.54 -7.79 1.53
CA GLY A 373 -7.84 -7.71 2.17
C GLY A 373 -7.97 -6.54 3.12
N PHE A 374 -7.26 -5.43 2.86
CA PHE A 374 -7.12 -4.31 3.78
C PHE A 374 -7.18 -2.96 3.06
N HIS A 375 -6.32 -2.73 2.06
CA HIS A 375 -6.22 -1.43 1.41
C HIS A 375 -7.39 -1.16 0.46
N PRO A 376 -7.74 0.11 0.21
CA PRO A 376 -8.70 0.45 -0.85
C PRO A 376 -8.15 0.06 -2.22
N SER A 377 -9.01 -0.55 -3.05
CA SER A 377 -8.65 -0.90 -4.41
C SER A 377 -8.47 0.34 -5.30
N GLN A 378 -7.91 0.16 -6.50
CA GLN A 378 -7.84 1.24 -7.49
C GLN A 378 -9.21 1.89 -7.76
N ILE A 379 -10.29 1.10 -7.77
CA ILE A 379 -11.65 1.60 -7.97
C ILE A 379 -12.04 2.51 -6.81
N ALA A 380 -11.84 2.04 -5.57
CA ALA A 380 -12.16 2.82 -4.37
C ALA A 380 -11.36 4.12 -4.32
N SER A 381 -10.06 4.09 -4.64
CA SER A 381 -9.20 5.28 -4.68
C SER A 381 -9.64 6.27 -5.75
N ALA A 382 -10.03 5.80 -6.94
CA ALA A 382 -10.52 6.68 -8.02
C ALA A 382 -11.87 7.32 -7.69
N LEU A 383 -12.81 6.56 -7.14
CA LEU A 383 -14.11 7.09 -6.68
C LEU A 383 -13.92 8.06 -5.51
N GLY A 384 -13.04 7.72 -4.56
CA GLY A 384 -12.69 8.60 -3.44
C GLY A 384 -12.12 9.94 -3.90
N ALA A 385 -11.17 9.93 -4.84
CA ALA A 385 -10.62 11.15 -5.42
C ALA A 385 -11.69 11.98 -6.16
N ARG A 386 -12.62 11.32 -6.86
CA ARG A 386 -13.75 11.98 -7.54
C ARG A 386 -14.70 12.65 -6.55
N ILE A 387 -15.09 11.94 -5.49
CA ILE A 387 -15.97 12.46 -4.43
C ILE A 387 -15.29 13.63 -3.70
N PHE A 388 -14.01 13.45 -3.36
CA PHE A 388 -13.18 14.51 -2.77
C PHE A 388 -13.16 15.77 -3.65
N TRP A 389 -12.89 15.60 -4.94
CA TRP A 389 -12.84 16.71 -5.90
C TRP A 389 -14.18 17.44 -6.01
N GLN A 390 -15.29 16.70 -6.10
CA GLN A 390 -16.63 17.28 -6.15
C GLN A 390 -16.99 18.04 -4.87
N LYS A 391 -16.58 17.52 -3.70
CA LYS A 391 -16.78 18.18 -2.42
C LYS A 391 -15.95 19.46 -2.33
N ALA A 392 -14.68 19.42 -2.72
CA ALA A 392 -13.80 20.59 -2.77
C ALA A 392 -14.34 21.68 -3.72
N LEU A 393 -14.84 21.31 -4.92
CA LEU A 393 -15.48 22.24 -5.84
C LEU A 393 -16.70 22.93 -5.23
N ARG A 394 -17.52 22.20 -4.49
CA ARG A 394 -18.76 22.71 -3.90
C ARG A 394 -18.51 23.58 -2.66
N GLU A 395 -17.61 23.16 -1.79
CA GLU A 395 -17.44 23.74 -0.46
C GLU A 395 -16.31 24.76 -0.43
N TRP A 396 -15.22 24.53 -1.17
CA TRP A 396 -14.01 25.36 -1.15
C TRP A 396 -13.45 25.62 -2.56
N PRO A 397 -14.25 26.13 -3.53
CA PRO A 397 -13.81 26.25 -4.92
C PRO A 397 -12.52 27.06 -5.11
N HIS A 398 -12.26 28.04 -4.23
CA HIS A 398 -11.05 28.86 -4.25
C HIS A 398 -9.74 28.07 -4.07
N ILE A 399 -9.77 26.91 -3.40
CA ILE A 399 -8.55 26.10 -3.20
C ILE A 399 -8.07 25.51 -4.53
N LEU A 400 -9.00 25.16 -5.42
CA LEU A 400 -8.74 24.56 -6.73
C LEU A 400 -8.29 25.58 -7.78
N GLY A 401 -8.57 26.87 -7.53
CA GLY A 401 -8.31 27.94 -8.50
C GLY A 401 -9.39 28.01 -9.58
N LYS A 402 -9.15 28.87 -10.58
CA LYS A 402 -10.04 29.01 -11.73
C LYS A 402 -9.58 28.11 -12.86
N GLU A 403 -10.52 27.68 -13.68
CA GLU A 403 -10.20 27.08 -14.97
C GLU A 403 -9.38 28.07 -15.80
N ASN A 404 -8.26 27.61 -16.36
CA ASN A 404 -7.39 28.45 -17.16
C ASN A 404 -8.03 28.67 -18.55
N PRO A 405 -8.39 29.90 -18.93
CA PRO A 405 -9.04 30.18 -20.21
C PRO A 405 -8.13 29.90 -21.41
N PHE A 406 -6.81 29.77 -21.19
CA PHE A 406 -5.83 29.49 -22.23
C PHE A 406 -5.59 28.00 -22.46
N ASN A 407 -6.28 27.09 -21.75
CA ASN A 407 -6.09 25.63 -21.88
C ASN A 407 -6.14 25.14 -23.33
N LYS A 408 -7.11 25.62 -24.12
CA LYS A 408 -7.22 25.23 -25.53
C LYS A 408 -6.02 25.69 -26.36
N GLN A 409 -5.52 26.89 -26.10
CA GLN A 409 -4.35 27.43 -26.80
C GLN A 409 -3.06 26.74 -26.37
N ILE A 410 -2.95 26.32 -25.10
CA ILE A 410 -1.84 25.51 -24.62
C ILE A 410 -1.81 24.17 -25.37
N GLU A 411 -2.95 23.48 -25.49
CA GLU A 411 -3.06 22.23 -26.24
C GLU A 411 -2.73 22.44 -27.73
N ASP A 412 -3.24 23.51 -28.35
CA ASP A 412 -3.01 23.79 -29.77
C ASP A 412 -1.52 24.12 -30.07
N VAL A 413 -0.78 24.67 -29.11
CA VAL A 413 0.64 25.04 -29.26
C VAL A 413 1.60 23.93 -28.81
N PHE A 414 1.30 23.27 -27.69
CA PHE A 414 2.20 22.34 -27.01
C PHE A 414 1.72 20.88 -27.03
N GLY A 415 0.55 20.59 -27.59
CA GLY A 415 0.01 19.23 -27.68
C GLY A 415 -0.17 18.58 -26.30
N ASP A 416 0.45 17.41 -26.12
CA ASP A 416 0.46 16.66 -24.86
C ASP A 416 1.44 17.21 -23.81
N GLN A 417 2.08 18.36 -24.12
CA GLN A 417 3.01 19.07 -23.24
C GLN A 417 4.23 18.22 -22.84
N GLY A 418 4.61 17.24 -23.65
CA GLY A 418 5.75 16.35 -23.39
C GLY A 418 5.40 15.03 -22.69
N GLY A 419 4.12 14.80 -22.37
CA GLY A 419 3.55 13.50 -21.98
C GLY A 419 3.92 12.97 -20.57
N TYR A 420 3.10 12.02 -20.10
CA TYR A 420 3.34 10.97 -19.10
C TYR A 420 2.32 9.86 -19.29
#